data_AF-A0A2E5B342-F1
#
_entry.id   AF-A0A2E5B342-F1
#
_cell.length_a   1.000
_cell.length_b   1.000
_cell.length_c   1.000
_cell.angle_alpha   90.00
_cell.angle_beta   90.00
_cell.angle_gamma   90.00
#
_symmetry.space_group_name_H-M   'P 1'
#
loop_
_entity.id
_entity.type
_entity.pdbx_description
1 polymer ?
#
loop_
_entity_poly.entity_id
_entity_poly.type
_entity_poly.pdbx_seq_one_letter_code
_entity_poly.pdbx_strand_id
1 'polypeptide(L)'
;MKEVLIIYYSQTGQLFDILQNIASTISSEKVNISYCEILPKKKFPFPWKKEEFYGAFPETFLQIPAALEAIPSKILNKKYDLIILGYTTWYLTPSIPINSFLKSEEAKRLLANTPVVTVSASRNMWIMAQEKVKKLLVANKAKLVGNIALVDRNLNHISVITIVHWLMGGKKTKMLGIFPKPGVSDKDIEAASRFGIPIKEALLQNQYSNLQQNLLDVGAVKVDPSLIATDIRGNVVFTKWASHLIKKEGEERKKWLVYFKYYLLFAIWLIAPIVFIVFLLTYVPMYRKIQRDKAYYSSVALKQD
;
A
#
# COMPACT_ATOMS: atom_id res chain seq x y z
N MET A 1 16.10 21.47 15.33
CA MET A 1 15.90 20.83 14.01
C MET A 1 14.94 19.67 14.19
N LYS A 2 13.94 19.52 13.31
CA LYS A 2 12.97 18.42 13.33
C LYS A 2 13.50 17.24 12.55
N GLU A 3 13.25 16.03 13.05
CA GLU A 3 13.80 14.79 12.50
C GLU A 3 12.70 13.94 11.87
N VAL A 4 12.81 13.71 10.55
CA VAL A 4 11.87 12.90 9.78
C VAL A 4 12.58 11.66 9.25
N LEU A 5 11.96 10.49 9.43
CA LEU A 5 12.42 9.24 8.82
C LEU A 5 11.44 8.78 7.75
N ILE A 6 11.94 8.54 6.54
CA ILE A 6 11.19 7.92 5.46
C ILE A 6 11.59 6.45 5.38
N ILE A 7 10.68 5.56 5.76
CA ILE A 7 10.85 4.10 5.69
C ILE A 7 10.07 3.58 4.49
N TYR A 8 10.70 2.81 3.60
CA TYR A 8 10.03 2.32 2.41
C TYR A 8 10.61 1.04 1.85
N TYR A 9 9.84 0.37 0.99
CA TYR A 9 10.33 -0.64 0.05
C TYR A 9 9.66 -0.38 -1.31
N SER A 10 10.47 -0.14 -2.35
CA SER A 10 9.99 0.22 -3.68
C SER A 10 10.61 -0.70 -4.73
N GLN A 11 9.87 -1.74 -5.13
CA GLN A 11 10.38 -2.71 -6.11
C GLN A 11 10.60 -2.08 -7.51
N THR A 12 9.75 -1.12 -7.90
CA THR A 12 9.74 -0.55 -9.26
C THR A 12 10.25 0.88 -9.33
N GLY A 13 10.67 1.48 -8.21
CA GLY A 13 11.04 2.90 -8.11
C GLY A 13 9.86 3.85 -7.88
N GLN A 14 8.67 3.56 -8.43
CA GLN A 14 7.51 4.48 -8.39
C GLN A 14 7.14 5.00 -7.00
N LEU A 15 7.15 4.15 -5.96
CA LEU A 15 6.84 4.60 -4.60
C LEU A 15 7.91 5.55 -4.07
N PHE A 16 9.19 5.30 -4.39
CA PHE A 16 10.28 6.17 -3.98
C PHE A 16 10.19 7.54 -4.65
N ASP A 17 9.83 7.61 -5.93
CA ASP A 17 9.60 8.88 -6.62
C ASP A 17 8.49 9.71 -5.95
N ILE A 18 7.40 9.05 -5.53
CA ILE A 18 6.31 9.69 -4.77
C ILE A 18 6.84 10.25 -3.44
N LEU A 19 7.59 9.43 -2.69
CA LEU A 19 8.16 9.84 -1.39
C LEU A 19 9.14 11.00 -1.54
N GLN A 20 9.96 11.01 -2.59
CA GLN A 20 10.88 12.11 -2.91
C GLN A 20 10.13 13.40 -3.22
N ASN A 21 9.06 13.33 -4.01
CA ASN A 21 8.22 14.49 -4.30
C ASN A 21 7.59 15.04 -3.00
N ILE A 22 7.07 14.18 -2.12
CA ILE A 22 6.56 14.60 -0.80
C ILE A 22 7.68 15.24 0.05
N ALA A 23 8.85 14.61 0.12
CA ALA A 23 9.98 15.07 0.90
C ALA A 23 10.51 16.43 0.43
N SER A 24 10.42 16.72 -0.87
CA SER A 24 10.93 17.97 -1.48
C SER A 24 10.33 19.23 -0.85
N THR A 25 9.05 19.20 -0.46
CA THR A 25 8.36 20.34 0.17
C THR A 25 8.36 20.29 1.69
N ILE A 26 8.70 19.15 2.30
CA ILE A 26 8.99 19.02 3.73
C ILE A 26 10.37 19.61 4.05
N SER A 27 11.34 19.37 3.17
CA SER A 27 12.73 19.79 3.33
C SER A 27 12.83 21.29 3.58
N SER A 28 13.68 21.66 4.54
CA SER A 28 14.04 23.05 4.88
C SER A 28 15.21 23.05 5.87
N GLU A 29 15.79 24.21 6.12
CA GLU A 29 16.84 24.39 7.14
C GLU A 29 16.43 23.92 8.55
N LYS A 30 15.12 23.82 8.83
CA LYS A 30 14.59 23.39 10.13
C LYS A 30 14.29 21.89 10.20
N VAL A 31 14.37 21.15 9.09
CA VAL A 31 13.95 19.75 8.99
C VAL A 31 15.05 18.90 8.37
N ASN A 32 15.50 17.88 9.10
CA ASN A 32 16.40 16.86 8.60
C ASN A 32 15.62 15.59 8.22
N ILE A 33 15.89 15.05 7.04
CA ILE A 33 15.20 13.88 6.49
C ILE A 33 16.20 12.73 6.32
N SER A 34 15.91 11.60 6.95
CA SER A 34 16.65 10.35 6.80
C SER A 34 15.84 9.36 5.97
N TYR A 35 16.50 8.56 5.12
CA TYR A 35 15.87 7.52 4.33
C TYR A 35 16.31 6.14 4.83
N CYS A 36 15.37 5.22 4.96
CA CYS A 36 15.60 3.82 5.30
C CYS A 36 14.84 2.92 4.31
N GLU A 37 15.55 2.38 3.34
CA GLU A 37 15.02 1.32 2.49
C GLU A 37 15.03 0.00 3.25
N ILE A 38 13.89 -0.70 3.27
CA ILE A 38 13.75 -2.03 3.85
C ILE A 38 14.18 -3.05 2.80
N LEU A 39 15.28 -3.76 3.08
CA LEU A 39 15.87 -4.72 2.16
C LEU A 39 15.61 -6.15 2.66
N PRO A 40 14.90 -7.00 1.89
CA PRO A 40 14.82 -8.42 2.21
C PRO A 40 16.15 -9.12 1.90
N LYS A 41 16.59 -10.05 2.76
CA LYS A 41 17.82 -10.86 2.53
C LYS A 41 17.76 -11.61 1.21
N LYS A 42 16.58 -12.14 0.89
CA LYS A 42 16.25 -12.69 -0.43
C LYS A 42 15.42 -11.67 -1.21
N LYS A 43 16.01 -11.07 -2.24
CA LYS A 43 15.34 -10.08 -3.09
C LYS A 43 14.16 -10.71 -3.84
N PHE A 44 13.04 -9.98 -3.89
CA PHE A 44 11.93 -10.31 -4.78
C PHE A 44 12.27 -9.86 -6.21
N PRO A 45 12.06 -10.71 -7.22
CA PRO A 45 12.51 -10.44 -8.58
C PRO A 45 11.72 -9.29 -9.20
N PHE A 46 12.41 -8.48 -10.01
CA PHE A 46 11.77 -7.54 -10.92
C PHE A 46 12.62 -7.45 -12.20
N PRO A 47 12.07 -7.73 -13.39
CA PRO A 47 10.70 -8.19 -13.65
C PRO A 47 10.39 -9.54 -12.99
N TRP A 48 9.11 -9.78 -12.72
CA TRP A 48 8.64 -11.04 -12.16
C TRP A 48 8.57 -12.14 -13.22
N LYS A 49 8.99 -13.36 -12.86
CA LYS A 49 8.51 -14.56 -13.54
C LYS A 49 7.11 -14.91 -13.02
N LYS A 50 6.28 -15.53 -13.86
CA LYS A 50 4.89 -15.84 -13.51
C LYS A 50 4.81 -16.71 -12.26
N GLU A 51 5.64 -17.75 -12.19
CA GLU A 51 5.69 -18.70 -11.09
C GLU A 51 6.06 -18.00 -9.77
N GLU A 52 7.02 -17.07 -9.79
CA GLU A 52 7.43 -16.30 -8.62
C GLU A 52 6.36 -15.28 -8.20
N PHE A 53 5.70 -14.64 -9.17
CA PHE A 53 4.63 -13.68 -8.93
C PHE A 53 3.48 -14.33 -8.17
N TYR A 54 2.88 -15.38 -8.75
CA TYR A 54 1.78 -16.12 -8.10
C TYR A 54 2.28 -16.86 -6.86
N GLY A 55 3.52 -17.33 -6.88
CA GLY A 55 4.16 -18.03 -5.76
C GLY A 55 4.29 -17.18 -4.50
N ALA A 56 4.39 -15.85 -4.62
CA ALA A 56 4.44 -14.92 -3.49
C ALA A 56 3.07 -14.64 -2.85
N PHE A 57 1.96 -15.04 -3.48
CA PHE A 57 0.60 -14.76 -3.00
C PHE A 57 0.33 -15.25 -1.57
N PRO A 58 0.51 -16.55 -1.23
CA PRO A 58 0.06 -17.04 0.07
C PRO A 58 0.83 -16.41 1.23
N GLU A 59 2.16 -16.28 1.13
CA GLU A 59 2.98 -15.62 2.16
C GLU A 59 2.64 -14.13 2.28
N THR A 60 2.43 -13.44 1.15
CA THR A 60 2.00 -12.04 1.15
C THR A 60 0.67 -11.91 1.88
N PHE A 61 -0.34 -12.68 1.46
CA PHE A 61 -1.71 -12.49 1.95
C PHE A 61 -1.84 -12.84 3.44
N LEU A 62 -1.20 -13.93 3.87
CA LEU A 62 -1.15 -14.35 5.27
C LEU A 62 -0.18 -13.52 6.13
N GLN A 63 0.47 -12.51 5.53
CA GLN A 63 1.41 -11.64 6.21
C GLN A 63 2.57 -12.40 6.87
N ILE A 64 3.06 -13.47 6.23
CA ILE A 64 4.20 -14.25 6.74
C ILE A 64 5.48 -13.41 6.55
N PRO A 65 6.24 -13.12 7.62
CA PRO A 65 7.44 -12.31 7.51
C PRO A 65 8.56 -13.06 6.77
N ALA A 66 9.35 -12.32 6.00
CA ALA A 66 10.61 -12.76 5.42
C ALA A 66 11.79 -12.14 6.17
N ALA A 67 12.96 -12.77 6.08
CA ALA A 67 14.17 -12.23 6.68
C ALA A 67 14.59 -10.91 5.99
N LEU A 68 14.91 -9.91 6.80
CA LEU A 68 15.37 -8.60 6.36
C LEU A 68 16.85 -8.40 6.68
N GLU A 69 17.50 -7.53 5.92
CA GLU A 69 18.77 -6.93 6.33
C GLU A 69 18.56 -6.05 7.56
N ALA A 70 19.59 -5.96 8.41
CA ALA A 70 19.51 -5.15 9.62
C ALA A 70 19.45 -3.65 9.30
N ILE A 71 18.59 -2.91 10.02
CA ILE A 71 18.55 -1.46 9.90
C ILE A 71 19.82 -0.86 10.53
N PRO A 72 20.52 0.07 9.85
CA PRO A 72 21.74 0.67 10.38
C PRO A 72 21.54 1.30 11.77
N SER A 73 22.49 1.10 12.68
CA SER A 73 22.42 1.62 14.05
C SER A 73 22.24 3.14 14.12
N LYS A 74 22.78 3.89 13.14
CA LYS A 74 22.58 5.35 13.02
C LYS A 74 21.10 5.75 12.85
N ILE A 75 20.29 4.88 12.24
CA ILE A 75 18.85 5.08 12.08
C ILE A 75 18.12 4.64 13.36
N LEU A 76 18.47 3.47 13.91
CA LEU A 76 17.82 2.90 15.11
C LEU A 76 18.06 3.68 16.40
N ASN A 77 19.21 4.34 16.52
CA ASN A 77 19.59 5.09 17.72
C ASN A 77 19.09 6.55 17.69
N LYS A 78 18.40 6.96 16.64
CA LYS A 78 17.88 8.32 16.49
C LYS A 78 16.41 8.39 16.89
N LYS A 79 16.01 9.51 17.51
CA LYS A 79 14.61 9.84 17.76
C LYS A 79 14.08 10.68 16.60
N TYR A 80 12.90 10.32 16.11
CA TYR A 80 12.22 11.04 15.03
C TYR A 80 10.96 11.74 15.55
N ASP A 81 10.72 12.95 15.07
CA ASP A 81 9.49 13.69 15.32
C ASP A 81 8.32 13.17 14.47
N LEU A 82 8.64 12.56 13.32
CA LEU A 82 7.68 11.99 12.37
C LEU A 82 8.32 10.86 11.55
N ILE A 83 7.54 9.80 11.30
CA ILE A 83 7.90 8.73 10.36
C ILE A 83 6.94 8.75 9.18
N ILE A 84 7.46 8.74 7.95
CA ILE A 84 6.69 8.51 6.74
C ILE A 84 6.93 7.07 6.30
N LEU A 85 5.89 6.25 6.35
CA LEU A 85 5.92 4.84 5.99
C LEU A 85 5.35 4.64 4.58
N GLY A 86 6.25 4.45 3.62
CA GLY A 86 5.92 4.11 2.25
C GLY A 86 5.71 2.62 2.05
N TYR A 87 4.60 2.22 1.43
CA TYR A 87 4.38 0.82 1.04
C TYR A 87 3.60 0.65 -0.26
N THR A 88 3.70 -0.54 -0.86
CA THR A 88 2.90 -0.96 -2.01
C THR A 88 1.96 -2.09 -1.61
N THR A 89 0.81 -2.18 -2.27
CA THR A 89 -0.15 -3.26 -2.04
C THR A 89 0.16 -4.44 -2.94
N TRP A 90 0.43 -5.60 -2.35
CA TRP A 90 0.53 -6.89 -3.02
C TRP A 90 -0.64 -7.76 -2.57
N TYR A 91 -1.46 -8.22 -3.53
CA TYR A 91 -2.59 -9.12 -3.23
C TYR A 91 -3.53 -8.64 -2.12
N LEU A 92 -3.89 -7.35 -2.08
CA LEU A 92 -4.75 -6.75 -1.04
C LEU A 92 -4.12 -6.73 0.37
N THR A 93 -2.79 -6.78 0.46
CA THR A 93 -1.99 -6.73 1.69
C THR A 93 -0.75 -5.84 1.45
N PRO A 94 -0.16 -5.17 2.47
CA PRO A 94 1.17 -4.57 2.31
C PRO A 94 2.19 -5.58 1.81
N SER A 95 3.15 -5.12 0.99
CA SER A 95 4.24 -5.95 0.47
C SER A 95 5.00 -6.69 1.58
N ILE A 96 5.55 -7.86 1.26
CA ILE A 96 6.22 -8.72 2.25
C ILE A 96 7.32 -7.95 3.00
N PRO A 97 8.22 -7.17 2.38
CA PRO A 97 9.26 -6.45 3.11
C PRO A 97 8.70 -5.48 4.16
N ILE A 98 7.67 -4.70 3.82
CA ILE A 98 7.06 -3.77 4.77
C ILE A 98 6.33 -4.50 5.88
N ASN A 99 5.57 -5.55 5.54
CA ASN A 99 4.91 -6.36 6.56
C ASN A 99 5.92 -7.05 7.49
N SER A 100 7.06 -7.49 6.96
CA SER A 100 8.13 -8.10 7.75
C SER A 100 8.76 -7.09 8.69
N PHE A 101 9.04 -5.88 8.20
CA PHE A 101 9.55 -4.78 9.02
C PHE A 101 8.57 -4.46 10.14
N LEU A 102 7.30 -4.22 9.82
CA LEU A 102 6.27 -3.91 10.82
C LEU A 102 6.04 -5.01 11.87
N LYS A 103 6.56 -6.22 11.67
CA LYS A 103 6.51 -7.32 12.65
C LYS A 103 7.83 -7.51 13.41
N SER A 104 8.85 -6.69 13.14
CA SER A 104 10.18 -6.81 13.72
C SER A 104 10.35 -5.95 14.98
N GLU A 105 11.33 -6.30 15.81
CA GLU A 105 11.68 -5.50 17.00
C GLU A 105 12.26 -4.13 16.62
N GLU A 106 12.93 -4.02 15.47
CA GLU A 106 13.41 -2.74 14.95
C GLU A 106 12.25 -1.78 14.63
N ALA A 107 11.15 -2.26 14.06
CA ALA A 107 9.96 -1.42 13.86
C ALA A 107 9.37 -0.97 15.18
N LYS A 108 9.26 -1.86 16.16
CA LYS A 108 8.75 -1.52 17.49
C LYS A 108 9.60 -0.45 18.15
N ARG A 109 10.92 -0.51 18.00
CA ARG A 109 11.86 0.49 18.50
C ARG A 109 11.70 1.85 17.82
N LEU A 110 11.52 1.88 16.49
CA LEU A 110 11.41 3.12 15.72
C LEU A 110 10.02 3.78 15.85
N LEU A 111 8.96 2.97 15.84
CA LEU A 111 7.58 3.44 15.70
C LEU A 111 6.89 3.72 17.04
N ALA A 112 7.38 3.16 18.15
CA ALA A 112 6.73 3.30 19.44
C ALA A 112 6.57 4.77 19.85
N ASN A 113 5.32 5.19 20.07
CA ASN A 113 4.91 6.54 20.41
C ASN A 113 5.27 7.62 19.38
N THR A 114 5.67 7.24 18.16
CA THR A 114 6.05 8.15 17.09
C THR A 114 4.84 8.44 16.18
N PRO A 115 4.60 9.70 15.78
CA PRO A 115 3.66 10.04 14.72
C PRO A 115 4.06 9.39 13.40
N VAL A 116 3.11 8.76 12.71
CA VAL A 116 3.30 8.09 11.42
C VAL A 116 2.35 8.63 10.38
N VAL A 117 2.86 8.94 9.19
CA VAL A 117 2.07 9.14 7.96
C VAL A 117 2.30 7.94 7.05
N THR A 118 1.24 7.25 6.64
CA THR A 118 1.34 6.19 5.64
C THR A 118 1.23 6.77 4.23
N VAL A 119 2.07 6.28 3.31
CA VAL A 119 2.01 6.63 1.88
C VAL A 119 1.94 5.34 1.10
N SER A 120 0.85 5.13 0.36
CA SER A 120 0.67 3.96 -0.48
C SER A 120 0.59 4.32 -1.96
N ALA A 121 1.27 3.52 -2.79
CA ALA A 121 1.14 3.54 -4.23
C ALA A 121 0.59 2.18 -4.67
N SER A 122 -0.65 2.18 -5.17
CA SER A 122 -1.39 0.96 -5.48
C SER A 122 -2.07 1.04 -6.83
N ARG A 123 -2.60 -0.10 -7.30
CA ARG A 123 -3.44 -0.12 -8.49
C ARG A 123 -4.76 0.61 -8.23
N ASN A 124 -5.66 0.01 -7.47
CA ASN A 124 -6.95 0.64 -7.15
C ASN A 124 -7.61 0.08 -5.87
N MET A 125 -7.23 -1.13 -5.44
CA MET A 125 -7.66 -1.73 -4.18
C MET A 125 -6.51 -1.69 -3.17
N TRP A 126 -6.63 -0.79 -2.19
CA TRP A 126 -5.61 -0.54 -1.15
C TRP A 126 -6.22 -0.54 0.26
N ILE A 127 -7.56 -0.62 0.35
CA ILE A 127 -8.30 -0.34 1.58
C ILE A 127 -7.96 -1.40 2.64
N MET A 128 -8.08 -2.68 2.28
CA MET A 128 -7.79 -3.75 3.24
C MET A 128 -6.30 -3.86 3.54
N ALA A 129 -5.43 -3.46 2.61
CA ALA A 129 -4.00 -3.35 2.87
C ALA A 129 -3.72 -2.28 3.93
N GLN A 130 -4.36 -1.10 3.85
CA GLN A 130 -4.24 -0.06 4.86
C GLN A 130 -4.81 -0.49 6.21
N GLU A 131 -5.94 -1.21 6.24
CA GLU A 131 -6.47 -1.74 7.51
C GLU A 131 -5.49 -2.71 8.19
N LYS A 132 -4.81 -3.56 7.41
CA LYS A 132 -3.73 -4.42 7.93
C LYS A 132 -2.54 -3.61 8.43
N VAL A 133 -2.14 -2.55 7.73
CA VAL A 133 -1.08 -1.63 8.18
C VAL A 133 -1.48 -0.91 9.47
N LYS A 134 -2.71 -0.41 9.59
CA LYS A 134 -3.22 0.22 10.83
C LYS A 134 -3.11 -0.72 12.02
N LYS A 135 -3.52 -1.99 11.88
CA LYS A 135 -3.40 -3.01 12.94
C LYS A 135 -1.93 -3.23 13.33
N LEU A 136 -1.04 -3.32 12.36
CA LEU A 136 0.41 -3.45 12.61
C LEU A 136 1.00 -2.21 13.29
N LEU A 137 0.59 -1.01 12.91
CA LEU A 137 1.03 0.24 13.56
C LEU A 137 0.57 0.30 15.01
N VAL A 138 -0.67 -0.09 15.30
CA VAL A 138 -1.18 -0.19 16.68
C VAL A 138 -0.37 -1.21 17.50
N ALA A 139 -0.04 -2.37 16.91
CA ALA A 139 0.80 -3.37 17.57
C ALA A 139 2.21 -2.83 17.91
N ASN A 140 2.72 -1.90 17.11
CA ASN A 140 3.98 -1.18 17.37
C ASN A 140 3.84 0.05 18.27
N LYS A 141 2.65 0.32 18.83
CA LYS A 141 2.33 1.53 19.61
C LYS A 141 2.59 2.83 18.83
N ALA A 142 2.50 2.79 17.51
CA ALA A 142 2.67 3.95 16.65
C ALA A 142 1.39 4.80 16.63
N LYS A 143 1.52 6.10 16.36
CA LYS A 143 0.39 7.02 16.25
C LYS A 143 0.17 7.37 14.78
N LEU A 144 -0.76 6.69 14.11
CA LEU A 144 -1.12 7.05 12.75
C LEU A 144 -1.82 8.41 12.72
N VAL A 145 -1.19 9.40 12.11
CA VAL A 145 -1.66 10.79 12.05
C VAL A 145 -2.00 11.28 10.64
N GLY A 146 -1.59 10.52 9.61
CA GLY A 146 -1.97 10.79 8.23
C GLY A 146 -1.91 9.55 7.35
N ASN A 147 -2.72 9.53 6.30
CA ASN A 147 -2.74 8.50 5.28
C ASN A 147 -2.88 9.13 3.89
N ILE A 148 -1.99 8.75 2.99
CA ILE A 148 -1.96 9.13 1.59
C ILE A 148 -2.06 7.86 0.76
N ALA A 149 -3.03 7.80 -0.14
CA ALA A 149 -3.24 6.66 -1.04
C ALA A 149 -3.34 7.14 -2.49
N LEU A 150 -2.22 7.00 -3.21
CA LEU A 150 -2.15 7.24 -4.64
C LEU A 150 -2.46 5.94 -5.40
N VAL A 151 -3.35 6.04 -6.38
CA VAL A 151 -3.86 4.90 -7.14
C VAL A 151 -3.74 5.15 -8.65
N ASP A 152 -3.61 4.06 -9.40
CA ASP A 152 -3.90 4.06 -10.83
C ASP A 152 -5.38 4.37 -11.05
N ARG A 153 -5.65 5.42 -11.84
CA ARG A 153 -7.01 5.90 -12.14
C ARG A 153 -7.57 5.36 -13.46
N ASN A 154 -6.82 4.51 -14.16
CA ASN A 154 -7.32 3.81 -15.32
C ASN A 154 -8.47 2.87 -14.91
N LEU A 155 -9.30 2.50 -15.88
CA LEU A 155 -10.34 1.50 -15.65
C LEU A 155 -9.74 0.24 -14.99
N ASN A 156 -10.54 -0.41 -14.13
CA ASN A 156 -10.26 -1.79 -13.72
C ASN A 156 -10.11 -2.65 -15.01
N HIS A 157 -9.72 -3.92 -15.06
CA HIS A 157 -9.41 -4.60 -16.36
C HIS A 157 -8.27 -3.97 -17.19
N ILE A 158 -8.40 -2.76 -17.76
CA ILE A 158 -7.32 -2.05 -18.47
C ILE A 158 -6.09 -1.96 -17.58
N SER A 159 -6.28 -1.51 -16.35
CA SER A 159 -5.20 -1.44 -15.38
C SER A 159 -4.66 -2.83 -14.98
N VAL A 160 -5.44 -3.93 -15.09
CA VAL A 160 -4.91 -5.30 -14.88
C VAL A 160 -3.97 -5.68 -16.02
N ILE A 161 -4.36 -5.38 -17.26
CA ILE A 161 -3.54 -5.67 -18.43
C ILE A 161 -2.22 -4.91 -18.35
N THR A 162 -2.28 -3.59 -18.09
CA THR A 162 -1.08 -2.75 -18.07
C THR A 162 -0.16 -3.06 -16.90
N ILE A 163 -0.69 -3.40 -15.70
CA ILE A 163 0.16 -3.76 -14.57
C ILE A 163 0.87 -5.09 -14.80
N VAL A 164 0.21 -6.08 -15.42
CA VAL A 164 0.86 -7.36 -15.77
C VAL A 164 1.96 -7.13 -16.81
N HIS A 165 1.71 -6.29 -17.83
CA HIS A 165 2.73 -5.86 -18.79
C HIS A 165 3.95 -5.26 -18.08
N TRP A 166 3.75 -4.38 -17.11
CA TRP A 166 4.85 -3.74 -16.39
C TRP A 166 5.61 -4.70 -15.49
N LEU A 167 4.90 -5.47 -14.66
CA LEU A 167 5.53 -6.35 -13.68
C LEU A 167 6.31 -7.48 -14.34
N MET A 168 5.83 -7.99 -15.47
CA MET A 168 6.49 -9.07 -16.22
C MET A 168 7.53 -8.53 -17.23
N GLY A 169 7.31 -7.33 -17.77
CA GLY A 169 8.20 -6.72 -18.78
C GLY A 169 9.30 -5.82 -18.21
N GLY A 170 9.21 -5.42 -16.94
CA GLY A 170 10.22 -4.64 -16.23
C GLY A 170 10.31 -3.16 -16.58
N LYS A 171 9.57 -2.70 -17.61
CA LYS A 171 9.59 -1.30 -18.08
C LYS A 171 8.21 -0.66 -18.01
N LYS A 172 8.10 0.52 -17.36
CA LYS A 172 6.87 1.31 -17.27
C LYS A 172 6.56 1.98 -18.61
N THR A 173 5.98 1.23 -19.54
CA THR A 173 5.72 1.65 -20.92
C THR A 173 4.24 1.53 -21.28
N LYS A 174 3.81 2.23 -22.33
CA LYS A 174 2.49 2.01 -22.93
C LYS A 174 2.50 0.69 -23.68
N MET A 175 1.69 -0.27 -23.25
CA MET A 175 1.58 -1.56 -23.95
C MET A 175 1.05 -1.31 -25.36
N LEU A 176 1.76 -1.81 -26.39
CA LEU A 176 1.43 -1.63 -27.81
C LEU A 176 1.25 -0.15 -28.25
N GLY A 177 1.76 0.82 -27.48
CA GLY A 177 1.59 2.26 -27.74
C GLY A 177 0.18 2.83 -27.48
N ILE A 178 -0.86 1.98 -27.42
CA ILE A 178 -2.26 2.38 -27.30
C ILE A 178 -2.79 2.37 -25.86
N PHE A 179 -2.29 1.47 -25.01
CA PHE A 179 -2.75 1.37 -23.63
C PHE A 179 -2.15 2.49 -22.76
N PRO A 180 -2.85 2.94 -21.71
CA PRO A 180 -2.30 3.91 -20.78
C PRO A 180 -1.07 3.35 -20.05
N LYS A 181 -0.21 4.23 -19.53
CA LYS A 181 0.90 3.81 -18.67
C LYS A 181 0.35 3.16 -17.39
N PRO A 182 0.97 2.08 -16.89
CA PRO A 182 0.54 1.39 -15.69
C PRO A 182 0.89 2.13 -14.40
N GLY A 183 0.12 1.86 -13.34
CA GLY A 183 0.34 2.40 -12.00
C GLY A 183 -0.10 3.84 -11.85
N VAL A 184 0.36 4.51 -10.79
CA VAL A 184 0.13 5.95 -10.58
C VAL A 184 0.67 6.78 -11.75
N SER A 185 -0.13 7.73 -12.21
CA SER A 185 0.21 8.60 -13.34
C SER A 185 1.40 9.51 -13.00
N ASP A 186 2.22 9.85 -14.01
CA ASP A 186 3.38 10.73 -13.80
C ASP A 186 2.95 12.09 -13.22
N LYS A 187 1.81 12.63 -13.68
CA LYS A 187 1.16 13.83 -13.13
C LYS A 187 0.83 13.69 -11.63
N ASP A 188 0.28 12.56 -11.19
CA ASP A 188 -0.05 12.34 -9.78
C ASP A 188 1.20 12.14 -8.91
N ILE A 189 2.28 11.59 -9.48
CA ILE A 189 3.59 11.44 -8.82
C ILE A 189 4.23 12.82 -8.60
N GLU A 190 4.32 13.64 -9.64
CA GLU A 190 4.85 15.02 -9.56
C GLU A 190 4.03 15.88 -8.59
N ALA A 191 2.70 15.77 -8.68
CA ALA A 191 1.80 16.49 -7.80
C ALA A 191 1.84 16.00 -6.34
N ALA A 192 2.56 14.91 -6.01
CA ALA A 192 2.65 14.41 -4.63
C ALA A 192 3.37 15.39 -3.68
N SER A 193 4.16 16.32 -4.24
CA SER A 193 4.76 17.45 -3.51
C SER A 193 3.74 18.27 -2.72
N ARG A 194 2.48 18.33 -3.16
CA ARG A 194 1.40 19.02 -2.43
C ARG A 194 1.17 18.48 -1.02
N PHE A 195 1.47 17.20 -0.76
CA PHE A 195 1.26 16.59 0.55
C PHE A 195 2.33 16.97 1.57
N GLY A 196 3.52 17.33 1.12
CA GLY A 196 4.58 17.72 2.04
C GLY A 196 4.33 19.05 2.73
N ILE A 197 3.50 19.93 2.15
CA ILE A 197 3.13 21.24 2.73
C ILE A 197 2.38 21.05 4.07
N PRO A 198 1.21 20.39 4.14
CA PRO A 198 0.51 20.19 5.41
C PRO A 198 1.31 19.33 6.40
N ILE A 199 2.13 18.38 5.90
CA ILE A 199 3.02 17.58 6.76
C ILE A 199 4.07 18.47 7.46
N LYS A 200 4.70 19.38 6.71
CA LYS A 200 5.71 20.31 7.25
C LYS A 200 5.10 21.25 8.28
N GLU A 201 3.91 21.79 8.02
CA GLU A 201 3.20 22.66 8.95
C GLU A 201 2.92 21.94 10.28
N ALA A 202 2.33 20.74 10.21
CA ALA A 202 2.06 19.90 11.38
C ALA A 202 3.34 19.54 12.15
N LEU A 203 4.42 19.20 11.43
CA LEU A 203 5.73 18.86 12.00
C LEU A 203 6.37 20.03 12.75
N LEU A 204 6.37 21.23 12.15
CA LEU A 204 6.98 22.41 12.75
C LEU A 204 6.19 22.90 13.97
N GLN A 205 4.86 22.76 13.96
CA GLN A 205 3.98 23.12 15.08
C GLN A 205 3.89 22.01 16.14
N ASN A 206 4.37 20.81 15.84
CA ASN A 206 4.19 19.61 16.67
C ASN A 206 2.70 19.29 16.95
N GLN A 207 1.84 19.60 15.98
CA GLN A 207 0.39 19.41 16.07
C GLN A 207 -0.10 18.57 14.88
N TYR A 208 -0.49 17.32 15.17
CA TYR A 208 -0.85 16.34 14.15
C TYR A 208 -2.34 16.01 14.10
N SER A 209 -3.15 16.54 15.02
CA SER A 209 -4.57 16.20 15.16
C SER A 209 -5.39 16.48 13.88
N ASN A 210 -5.09 17.58 13.20
CA ASN A 210 -5.79 17.99 11.98
C ASN A 210 -5.06 17.58 10.69
N LEU A 211 -3.90 16.90 10.79
CA LEU A 211 -3.07 16.58 9.63
C LEU A 211 -3.82 15.73 8.60
N GLN A 212 -4.60 14.73 9.05
CA GLN A 212 -5.37 13.92 8.11
C GLN A 212 -6.39 14.76 7.32
N GLN A 213 -7.08 15.70 7.97
CA GLN A 213 -8.05 16.55 7.27
C GLN A 213 -7.34 17.44 6.25
N ASN A 214 -6.24 18.09 6.64
CA ASN A 214 -5.45 18.93 5.74
C ASN A 214 -4.91 18.13 4.54
N LEU A 215 -4.53 16.87 4.74
CA LEU A 215 -4.13 15.95 3.67
C LEU A 215 -5.30 15.61 2.74
N LEU A 216 -6.50 15.38 3.28
CA LEU A 216 -7.70 15.13 2.48
C LEU A 216 -8.09 16.34 1.63
N ASP A 217 -7.94 17.56 2.15
CA ASP A 217 -8.26 18.80 1.43
C ASP A 217 -7.37 18.99 0.19
N VAL A 218 -6.13 18.49 0.23
CA VAL A 218 -5.24 18.44 -0.94
C VAL A 218 -5.32 17.10 -1.70
N GLY A 219 -6.35 16.28 -1.45
CA GLY A 219 -6.64 15.07 -2.21
C GLY A 219 -5.68 13.90 -1.92
N ALA A 220 -5.35 13.65 -0.65
CA ALA A 220 -4.51 12.53 -0.23
C ALA A 220 -5.16 11.16 -0.40
N VAL A 221 -6.49 11.10 -0.31
CA VAL A 221 -7.23 9.84 -0.42
C VAL A 221 -8.46 10.03 -1.31
N LYS A 222 -8.64 9.11 -2.25
CA LYS A 222 -9.87 8.97 -3.03
C LYS A 222 -10.43 7.56 -2.85
N VAL A 223 -11.53 7.44 -2.10
CA VAL A 223 -12.22 6.17 -1.89
C VAL A 223 -13.30 5.99 -2.96
N ASP A 224 -13.16 4.94 -3.77
CA ASP A 224 -14.21 4.42 -4.64
C ASP A 224 -15.06 3.41 -3.86
N PRO A 225 -16.35 3.69 -3.58
CA PRO A 225 -17.20 2.80 -2.83
C PRO A 225 -17.39 1.41 -3.43
N SER A 226 -17.39 1.31 -4.77
CA SER A 226 -17.56 0.03 -5.46
C SER A 226 -16.37 -0.91 -5.20
N LEU A 227 -15.18 -0.32 -4.99
CA LEU A 227 -13.96 -1.05 -4.69
C LEU A 227 -13.89 -1.46 -3.21
N ILE A 228 -14.55 -0.76 -2.28
CA ILE A 228 -14.62 -1.18 -0.87
C ILE A 228 -15.21 -2.60 -0.77
N ALA A 229 -16.40 -2.79 -1.35
CA ALA A 229 -17.08 -4.08 -1.29
C ALA A 229 -16.29 -5.19 -2.00
N THR A 230 -15.65 -4.85 -3.12
CA THR A 230 -14.80 -5.76 -3.88
C THR A 230 -13.57 -6.18 -3.08
N ASP A 231 -12.88 -5.25 -2.44
CA ASP A 231 -11.67 -5.50 -1.65
C ASP A 231 -11.98 -6.36 -0.40
N ILE A 232 -13.09 -6.05 0.31
CA ILE A 232 -13.55 -6.83 1.47
C ILE A 232 -13.89 -8.29 1.06
N ARG A 233 -14.70 -8.47 0.01
CA ARG A 233 -15.07 -9.83 -0.45
C ARG A 233 -13.86 -10.57 -1.01
N GLY A 234 -12.97 -9.87 -1.71
CA GLY A 234 -11.70 -10.39 -2.19
C GLY A 234 -10.85 -10.95 -1.04
N ASN A 235 -10.75 -10.22 0.08
CA ASN A 235 -10.04 -10.69 1.26
C ASN A 235 -10.62 -11.99 1.83
N VAL A 236 -11.95 -12.14 1.91
CA VAL A 236 -12.59 -13.38 2.40
C VAL A 236 -12.18 -14.59 1.55
N VAL A 237 -12.18 -14.44 0.22
CA VAL A 237 -11.82 -15.54 -0.68
C VAL A 237 -10.32 -15.79 -0.69
N PHE A 238 -9.52 -14.72 -0.66
CA PHE A 238 -8.05 -14.83 -0.61
C PHE A 238 -7.58 -15.50 0.68
N THR A 239 -8.28 -15.33 1.81
CA THR A 239 -8.00 -16.09 3.03
C THR A 239 -8.06 -17.60 2.76
N LYS A 240 -9.14 -18.07 2.13
CA LYS A 240 -9.30 -19.51 1.82
C LYS A 240 -8.22 -20.01 0.88
N TRP A 241 -7.94 -19.27 -0.20
CA TRP A 241 -6.90 -19.63 -1.16
C TRP A 241 -5.51 -19.64 -0.53
N ALA A 242 -5.16 -18.61 0.22
CA ALA A 242 -3.85 -18.48 0.83
C ALA A 242 -3.63 -19.56 1.91
N SER A 243 -4.62 -19.79 2.79
CA SER A 243 -4.58 -20.85 3.80
C SER A 243 -4.53 -22.26 3.20
N HIS A 244 -5.07 -22.46 1.99
CA HIS A 244 -4.93 -23.72 1.27
C HIS A 244 -3.54 -23.87 0.64
N LEU A 245 -3.12 -22.86 -0.12
CA LEU A 245 -1.85 -22.86 -0.87
C LEU A 245 -0.62 -22.94 0.03
N ILE A 246 -0.65 -22.31 1.22
CA ILE A 246 0.50 -22.31 2.13
C ILE A 246 0.83 -23.71 2.68
N LYS A 247 -0.13 -24.64 2.66
CA LYS A 247 0.04 -26.03 3.10
C LYS A 247 0.62 -26.94 2.01
N LYS A 248 0.91 -26.40 0.83
CA LYS A 248 1.35 -27.15 -0.36
C LYS A 248 2.82 -26.90 -0.61
N GLU A 249 3.54 -27.93 -1.04
CA GLU A 249 4.97 -27.86 -1.37
C GLU A 249 5.26 -28.54 -2.72
N GLY A 250 6.47 -28.33 -3.24
CA GLY A 250 6.96 -28.97 -4.47
C GLY A 250 6.02 -28.84 -5.67
N GLU A 251 5.81 -29.95 -6.38
CA GLU A 251 4.95 -30.03 -7.56
C GLU A 251 3.47 -29.76 -7.24
N GLU A 252 3.00 -30.12 -6.04
CA GLU A 252 1.61 -29.87 -5.65
C GLU A 252 1.35 -28.37 -5.54
N ARG A 253 2.28 -27.62 -4.95
CA ARG A 253 2.19 -26.14 -4.89
C ARG A 253 2.16 -25.54 -6.29
N LYS A 254 3.05 -25.99 -7.19
CA LYS A 254 3.07 -25.51 -8.58
C LYS A 254 1.72 -25.73 -9.28
N LYS A 255 1.13 -26.93 -9.13
CA LYS A 255 -0.19 -27.24 -9.69
C LYS A 255 -1.28 -26.32 -9.13
N TRP A 256 -1.34 -26.12 -7.82
CA TRP A 256 -2.34 -25.24 -7.20
C TRP A 256 -2.16 -23.77 -7.54
N LEU A 257 -0.91 -23.30 -7.75
CA LEU A 257 -0.65 -21.96 -8.24
C LEU A 257 -1.21 -21.74 -9.66
N VAL A 258 -1.19 -22.76 -10.52
CA VAL A 258 -1.83 -22.69 -11.84
C VAL A 258 -3.35 -22.55 -11.71
N TYR A 259 -4.00 -23.31 -10.83
CA TYR A 259 -5.44 -23.14 -10.56
C TYR A 259 -5.76 -21.76 -9.99
N PHE A 260 -4.95 -21.28 -9.04
CA PHE A 260 -5.12 -19.95 -8.46
C PHE A 260 -4.98 -18.84 -9.51
N LYS A 261 -4.02 -18.95 -10.43
CA LYS A 261 -3.88 -18.02 -11.57
C LYS A 261 -5.16 -17.95 -12.40
N TYR A 262 -5.71 -19.09 -12.81
CA TYR A 262 -6.93 -19.11 -13.62
C TYR A 262 -8.15 -18.62 -12.83
N TYR A 263 -8.23 -18.97 -11.55
CA TYR A 263 -9.24 -18.42 -10.64
C TYR A 263 -9.15 -16.90 -10.55
N LEU A 264 -7.95 -16.33 -10.41
CA LEU A 264 -7.76 -14.88 -10.32
C LEU A 264 -8.21 -14.18 -11.60
N LEU A 265 -7.85 -14.73 -12.76
CA LEU A 265 -8.32 -14.21 -14.05
C LEU A 265 -9.84 -14.29 -14.15
N PHE A 266 -10.43 -15.44 -13.83
CA PHE A 266 -11.88 -15.62 -13.81
C PHE A 266 -12.58 -14.61 -12.87
N ALA A 267 -12.04 -14.41 -11.66
CA ALA A 267 -12.59 -13.48 -10.70
C ALA A 267 -12.53 -12.02 -11.19
N ILE A 268 -11.41 -11.63 -11.81
CA ILE A 268 -11.26 -10.28 -12.35
C ILE A 268 -12.23 -10.04 -13.51
N TRP A 269 -12.30 -10.96 -14.47
CA TRP A 269 -13.05 -10.75 -15.72
C TRP A 269 -14.55 -11.03 -15.60
N LEU A 270 -14.97 -11.93 -14.71
CA LEU A 270 -16.37 -12.31 -14.58
C LEU A 270 -16.99 -11.84 -13.25
N ILE A 271 -16.33 -12.08 -12.12
CA ILE A 271 -16.91 -11.76 -10.80
C ILE A 271 -16.93 -10.26 -10.54
N ALA A 272 -15.87 -9.52 -10.90
CA ALA A 272 -15.80 -8.08 -10.62
C ALA A 272 -16.92 -7.27 -11.30
N PRO A 273 -17.26 -7.49 -12.60
CA PRO A 273 -18.44 -6.87 -13.20
C PRO A 273 -19.76 -7.19 -12.48
N ILE A 274 -19.95 -8.43 -12.03
CA ILE A 274 -21.16 -8.85 -11.29
C ILE A 274 -21.24 -8.10 -9.96
N VAL A 275 -20.15 -8.03 -9.20
CA VAL A 275 -20.10 -7.28 -7.93
C VAL A 275 -20.40 -5.80 -8.16
N PHE A 276 -19.91 -5.23 -9.27
CA PHE A 276 -20.22 -3.84 -9.64
C PHE A 276 -21.70 -3.63 -9.94
N ILE A 277 -22.34 -4.53 -10.69
CA ILE A 277 -23.79 -4.47 -10.97
C ILE A 277 -24.59 -4.55 -9.65
N VAL A 278 -24.25 -5.50 -8.77
CA VAL A 278 -24.90 -5.61 -7.45
C VAL A 278 -24.71 -4.35 -6.61
N PHE A 279 -23.53 -3.72 -6.68
CA PHE A 279 -23.26 -2.44 -6.02
C PHE A 279 -24.17 -1.33 -6.57
N LEU A 280 -24.37 -1.24 -7.88
CA LEU A 280 -25.28 -0.25 -8.48
C LEU A 280 -26.73 -0.45 -8.02
N LEU A 281 -27.21 -1.71 -8.03
CA LEU A 281 -28.57 -2.04 -7.59
C LEU A 281 -28.81 -1.74 -6.11
N THR A 282 -27.77 -1.89 -5.28
CA THR A 282 -27.86 -1.66 -3.84
C THR A 282 -27.42 -0.25 -3.41
N TYR A 283 -27.03 0.62 -4.35
CA TYR A 283 -26.46 1.95 -4.05
C TYR A 283 -27.41 2.85 -3.26
N VAL A 284 -28.65 3.02 -3.74
CA VAL A 284 -29.66 3.87 -3.12
C VAL A 284 -30.02 3.40 -1.71
N PRO A 285 -30.42 2.13 -1.48
CA PRO A 285 -30.76 1.67 -0.13
C PRO A 285 -29.56 1.68 0.83
N MET A 286 -28.34 1.49 0.32
CA MET A 286 -27.12 1.46 1.14
C MET A 286 -26.39 2.82 1.20
N TYR A 287 -26.95 3.91 0.69
CA TYR A 287 -26.26 5.19 0.54
C TYR A 287 -25.64 5.70 1.85
N ARG A 288 -26.40 5.65 2.95
CA ARG A 288 -25.92 6.07 4.28
C ARG A 288 -24.71 5.25 4.74
N LYS A 289 -24.74 3.92 4.51
CA LYS A 289 -23.62 3.04 4.83
C LYS A 289 -22.41 3.36 3.95
N ILE A 290 -22.62 3.57 2.66
CA ILE A 290 -21.58 3.94 1.71
C ILE A 290 -20.86 5.21 2.15
N GLN A 291 -21.59 6.27 2.54
CA GLN A 291 -20.95 7.50 3.00
C GLN A 291 -20.16 7.31 4.29
N ARG A 292 -20.68 6.51 5.24
CA ARG A 292 -19.94 6.16 6.47
C ARG A 292 -18.67 5.38 6.17
N ASP A 293 -18.73 4.40 5.27
CA ASP A 293 -17.58 3.60 4.88
C ASP A 293 -16.54 4.48 4.15
N LYS A 294 -16.96 5.38 3.25
CA LYS A 294 -16.06 6.36 2.62
C LYS A 294 -15.34 7.24 3.65
N ALA A 295 -16.08 7.80 4.61
CA ALA A 295 -15.51 8.63 5.66
C ALA A 295 -14.51 7.84 6.51
N TYR A 296 -14.88 6.63 6.92
CA TYR A 296 -14.02 5.74 7.71
C TYR A 296 -12.72 5.38 6.97
N TYR A 297 -12.81 4.91 5.73
CA TYR A 297 -11.63 4.49 4.97
C TYR A 297 -10.77 5.66 4.48
N SER A 298 -11.32 6.87 4.46
CA SER A 298 -10.54 8.10 4.25
C SER A 298 -9.85 8.59 5.53
N SER A 299 -10.15 8.02 6.69
CA SER A 299 -9.60 8.41 7.98
C SER A 299 -8.41 7.55 8.43
N VAL A 300 -7.73 8.01 9.47
CA VAL A 300 -6.69 7.26 10.18
C VAL A 300 -7.23 6.36 11.29
N ALA A 301 -8.54 6.41 11.57
CA ALA A 301 -9.16 5.60 12.61
C ALA A 301 -9.08 4.10 12.26
N LEU A 302 -8.96 3.27 13.30
CA LEU A 302 -9.07 1.83 13.21
C LEU A 302 -10.27 1.40 14.06
N LYS A 303 -11.22 0.70 13.45
CA LYS A 303 -12.30 0.04 14.21
C LYS A 303 -11.66 -0.99 15.16
N GLN A 304 -12.00 -0.89 16.43
CA GLN A 304 -11.75 -1.99 17.36
C GLN A 304 -12.74 -3.09 17.00
N ASP A 305 -12.21 -4.26 16.64
CA ASP A 305 -12.99 -5.46 16.35
C ASP A 305 -13.56 -6.05 17.66
#